data_AF-A0A523P7A3-F1
#
_entry.id   AF-A0A523P7A3-F1
#
_cell.length_a   1.000
_cell.length_b   1.000
_cell.length_c   1.000
_cell.angle_alpha   90.00
_cell.angle_beta   90.00
_cell.angle_gamma   90.00
#
_symmetry.space_group_name_H-M   'P 1'
#
loop_
_entity.id
_entity.type
_entity.pdbx_description
1 polymer ?
#
loop_
_entity_poly.entity_id
_entity_poly.type
_entity_poly.pdbx_seq_one_letter_code
_entity_poly.pdbx_strand_id
1 'polypeptide(L)'
;MDEHADRLFARGLAASVLIPVLMASEALAQDYPPTVTFSIDGHGPTIAIPDAFAAVPITEGDVLTPATGAPFGPYAPVIAVPMPPGTAISGGAGAAGPGLGLIAHSACIGHPPGSICPVELDALSYGRDFPLPAQILRPGTIWFSVDEYAEGAGPSVAPDVRSEGASGEQEAAGDMFVTKCPVGLAPLSSTSPVMGNVAAIDGDGRPNSAGIAYPGLGLVEPSPPGFPPDLGDNLDAVDVGTEFPLGGSPFPVYFSLDATFTDPLTGFPLSGTAAVQGVSGADVLVVSGVGAGPVVYASAVSLGLDIFGPNTDDLDGLALWENGTGIFQPSSVPHDWAGTGFVRDMLLFSVRRGSSVIGRPDSRFGLPIEPGDILSTPLPTALGGVSPFPSIFIAAEVLGLATARSGMGVLFGDELDALDTKLIPGDDCNNNCVPDKLDIKNGVLHDDNPMDCIADECQDGGGDPGCFCLAANAPCGNAATAAGCGNSTGFGAHLTATGSVSVSGDDLFLIMTPLPPFQFGIFYMGTNQTSLPFGDGLRCVSGSVFRFPVLNTGTPGTGIFGPMVGYANANFGAPGQITPGATWEVQGWFRDPFGP
;
A
#
# COMPACT_ATOMS: atom_id res chain seq x y z
N MET A 1 6.46 41.89 8.62
CA MET A 1 6.95 40.51 8.66
C MET A 1 5.68 39.71 8.75
N ASP A 2 5.34 39.16 7.60
CA ASP A 2 3.98 38.83 7.16
C ASP A 2 4.07 37.45 6.51
N GLU A 3 3.32 36.47 7.00
CA GLU A 3 3.45 35.06 6.59
C GLU A 3 2.11 34.43 6.20
N HIS A 4 2.19 33.32 5.47
CA HIS A 4 1.06 32.69 4.78
C HIS A 4 0.97 31.20 5.08
N ALA A 5 -0.26 30.70 5.19
CA ALA A 5 -0.57 29.28 5.17
C ALA A 5 -0.84 28.79 3.74
N ASP A 6 -0.87 27.47 3.58
CA ASP A 6 -1.20 26.77 2.32
C ASP A 6 -2.63 27.03 1.84
N ARG A 7 -2.98 26.50 0.66
CA ARG A 7 -4.31 26.59 0.02
C ARG A 7 -5.16 25.34 0.21
N LEU A 8 -6.47 25.46 -0.04
CA LEU A 8 -7.45 24.36 -0.24
C LEU A 8 -8.31 24.60 -1.50
N PHE A 9 -8.69 23.54 -2.23
CA PHE A 9 -9.56 23.57 -3.43
C PHE A 9 -11.02 23.12 -3.15
N ALA A 10 -12.04 23.95 -3.35
CA ALA A 10 -13.43 23.48 -3.34
C ALA A 10 -13.94 23.24 -4.79
N ARG A 11 -14.42 22.05 -5.17
CA ARG A 11 -15.00 21.76 -6.50
C ARG A 11 -16.49 21.40 -6.41
N GLY A 12 -17.28 21.75 -7.43
CA GLY A 12 -18.63 21.24 -7.66
C GLY A 12 -18.88 20.93 -9.15
N LEU A 13 -19.77 19.98 -9.45
CA LEU A 13 -19.96 19.40 -10.80
C LEU A 13 -20.72 20.26 -11.83
N ALA A 14 -20.33 20.15 -13.12
CA ALA A 14 -21.24 20.19 -14.28
C ALA A 14 -20.65 19.55 -15.57
N ALA A 15 -21.56 19.04 -16.42
CA ALA A 15 -21.37 18.23 -17.63
C ALA A 15 -20.69 18.91 -18.85
N SER A 16 -19.94 18.12 -19.64
CA SER A 16 -19.05 18.56 -20.73
C SER A 16 -19.71 18.79 -22.09
N VAL A 17 -19.27 19.87 -22.77
CA VAL A 17 -19.39 20.10 -24.23
C VAL A 17 -17.97 20.23 -24.81
N LEU A 18 -17.64 19.40 -25.81
CA LEU A 18 -16.33 19.31 -26.47
C LEU A 18 -16.00 20.51 -27.38
N ILE A 19 -14.83 21.13 -27.18
CA ILE A 19 -14.04 21.83 -28.22
C ILE A 19 -12.54 21.55 -27.96
N PRO A 20 -11.73 21.16 -28.98
CA PRO A 20 -10.34 20.79 -28.78
C PRO A 20 -9.44 22.04 -28.80
N VAL A 21 -8.71 22.28 -27.71
CA VAL A 21 -7.57 23.20 -27.68
C VAL A 21 -6.35 22.41 -27.23
N LEU A 22 -5.35 22.36 -28.12
CA LEU A 22 -4.04 21.78 -27.89
C LEU A 22 -3.29 22.64 -26.84
N MET A 23 -3.20 22.14 -25.61
CA MET A 23 -2.35 22.69 -24.54
C MET A 23 -1.47 21.57 -24.01
N ALA A 24 -0.17 21.84 -23.90
CA ALA A 24 0.77 20.95 -23.22
C ALA A 24 0.35 20.82 -21.75
N SER A 25 0.07 19.60 -21.31
CA SER A 25 -0.27 19.27 -19.93
C SER A 25 0.99 19.31 -19.07
N GLU A 26 1.10 20.30 -18.19
CA GLU A 26 1.81 20.08 -16.93
C GLU A 26 0.94 19.10 -16.14
N ALA A 27 1.49 17.92 -15.87
CA ALA A 27 0.81 16.85 -15.15
C ALA A 27 0.44 17.34 -13.74
N LEU A 28 -0.86 17.48 -13.49
CA LEU A 28 -1.38 17.33 -12.14
C LEU A 28 -0.89 15.96 -11.64
N ALA A 29 -0.38 15.89 -10.41
CA ALA A 29 -0.26 14.63 -9.69
C ALA A 29 -1.69 14.10 -9.49
N GLN A 30 -2.20 13.45 -10.52
CA GLN A 30 -3.25 12.45 -10.41
C GLN A 30 -2.66 11.41 -9.46
N ASP A 31 -3.33 11.12 -8.35
CA ASP A 31 -2.95 10.00 -7.48
C ASP A 31 -2.71 8.81 -8.38
N TYR A 32 -1.43 8.50 -8.59
CA TYR A 32 -1.09 7.32 -9.34
C TYR A 32 -1.47 6.19 -8.38
N PRO A 33 -2.41 5.36 -8.78
CA PRO A 33 -2.71 4.13 -8.07
C PRO A 33 -1.44 3.29 -7.96
N PRO A 34 -1.30 2.47 -6.90
CA PRO A 34 -0.11 1.65 -6.72
C PRO A 34 0.27 0.92 -8.01
N THR A 35 1.53 1.05 -8.43
CA THR A 35 2.13 0.05 -9.30
C THR A 35 2.25 -1.23 -8.50
N VAL A 36 1.73 -2.33 -9.04
CA VAL A 36 1.88 -3.66 -8.44
C VAL A 36 2.86 -4.44 -9.29
N THR A 37 3.83 -5.05 -8.63
CA THR A 37 4.69 -6.07 -9.21
C THR A 37 4.56 -7.35 -8.42
N PHE A 38 4.65 -8.48 -9.12
CA PHE A 38 4.35 -9.77 -8.53
C PHE A 38 5.08 -10.91 -9.23
N SER A 39 5.08 -12.09 -8.61
CA SER A 39 5.41 -13.36 -9.25
C SER A 39 4.19 -14.29 -9.21
N ILE A 40 4.25 -15.34 -10.02
CA ILE A 40 3.27 -16.42 -10.02
C ILE A 40 4.01 -17.75 -9.86
N ASP A 41 3.29 -18.75 -9.36
CA ASP A 41 3.84 -20.09 -9.20
C ASP A 41 4.07 -20.79 -10.56
N GLY A 42 4.82 -21.90 -10.53
CA GLY A 42 5.12 -22.70 -11.71
C GLY A 42 3.94 -23.53 -12.24
N HIS A 43 2.76 -23.49 -11.60
CA HIS A 43 1.65 -24.39 -11.89
C HIS A 43 0.58 -23.79 -12.79
N GLY A 44 0.43 -22.47 -12.76
CA GLY A 44 -0.59 -21.74 -13.49
C GLY A 44 -0.45 -21.73 -15.02
N PRO A 45 -1.56 -21.56 -15.77
CA PRO A 45 -1.58 -21.54 -17.23
C PRO A 45 -0.84 -20.33 -17.84
N THR A 46 -0.52 -19.29 -17.08
CA THR A 46 0.26 -18.14 -17.57
C THR A 46 1.72 -18.50 -17.83
N ILE A 47 2.22 -19.57 -17.22
CA ILE A 47 3.55 -20.10 -17.51
C ILE A 47 3.71 -20.44 -19.01
N ALA A 48 4.86 -20.03 -19.55
CA ALA A 48 5.21 -20.10 -20.98
C ALA A 48 4.35 -19.28 -21.96
N ILE A 49 3.37 -18.50 -21.48
CA ILE A 49 2.69 -17.52 -22.31
C ILE A 49 3.65 -16.35 -22.59
N PRO A 50 3.76 -15.85 -23.83
CA PRO A 50 4.56 -14.66 -24.13
C PRO A 50 4.06 -13.43 -23.36
N ASP A 51 4.97 -12.74 -22.67
CA ASP A 51 4.69 -11.52 -21.92
C ASP A 51 4.22 -10.36 -22.84
N ALA A 52 3.49 -9.40 -22.27
CA ALA A 52 2.91 -8.31 -23.06
C ALA A 52 3.90 -7.26 -23.59
N PHE A 53 5.13 -7.19 -23.07
CA PHE A 53 6.11 -6.15 -23.41
C PHE A 53 7.16 -6.63 -24.42
N ALA A 54 7.72 -7.81 -24.21
CA ALA A 54 8.82 -8.36 -25.01
C ALA A 54 8.45 -9.64 -25.76
N ALA A 55 7.27 -10.21 -25.50
CA ALA A 55 6.83 -11.50 -26.05
C ALA A 55 7.81 -12.65 -25.75
N VAL A 56 8.52 -12.56 -24.62
CA VAL A 56 9.32 -13.64 -24.06
C VAL A 56 8.40 -14.51 -23.19
N PRO A 57 8.47 -15.85 -23.26
CA PRO A 57 7.67 -16.71 -22.39
C PRO A 57 7.91 -16.39 -20.92
N ILE A 58 6.83 -16.17 -20.18
CA ILE A 58 6.82 -15.95 -18.73
C ILE A 58 7.30 -17.21 -18.00
N THR A 59 8.06 -17.01 -16.94
CA THR A 59 8.49 -18.02 -15.96
C THR A 59 8.14 -17.57 -14.55
N GLU A 60 8.04 -18.52 -13.63
CA GLU A 60 7.84 -18.36 -12.19
C GLU A 60 8.98 -17.60 -11.47
N GLY A 61 10.07 -17.30 -12.19
CA GLY A 61 11.16 -16.45 -11.70
C GLY A 61 11.13 -15.01 -12.19
N ASP A 62 10.16 -14.64 -13.02
CA ASP A 62 10.04 -13.28 -13.54
C ASP A 62 9.19 -12.43 -12.61
N VAL A 63 9.64 -11.21 -12.32
CA VAL A 63 8.80 -10.19 -11.68
C VAL A 63 7.95 -9.55 -12.75
N LEU A 64 6.65 -9.75 -12.62
CA LEU A 64 5.61 -9.33 -13.53
C LEU A 64 4.99 -8.01 -13.08
N THR A 65 4.35 -7.34 -14.02
CA THR A 65 3.45 -6.21 -13.78
C THR A 65 2.33 -6.26 -14.81
N PRO A 66 1.12 -5.78 -14.50
CA PRO A 66 0.03 -5.87 -15.46
C PRO A 66 0.34 -5.07 -16.74
N ALA A 67 -0.07 -5.61 -17.89
CA ALA A 67 0.35 -5.16 -19.22
C ALA A 67 -0.04 -3.72 -19.61
N THR A 68 -1.04 -3.15 -18.95
CA THR A 68 -1.46 -1.79 -19.22
C THR A 68 -0.56 -0.84 -18.43
N GLY A 69 0.44 -0.24 -19.07
CA GLY A 69 1.18 0.92 -18.53
C GLY A 69 0.33 2.19 -18.33
N ALA A 70 -0.98 2.03 -18.13
CA ALA A 70 -1.86 3.08 -17.66
C ALA A 70 -1.79 3.09 -16.12
N PRO A 71 -1.87 4.26 -15.46
CA PRO A 71 -2.17 4.30 -14.03
C PRO A 71 -3.34 3.35 -13.75
N PHE A 72 -3.16 2.38 -12.85
CA PHE A 72 -4.15 1.51 -12.20
C PHE A 72 -5.32 2.26 -11.56
N GLY A 73 -5.90 3.27 -12.20
CA GLY A 73 -6.85 4.13 -11.51
C GLY A 73 -7.95 3.20 -11.01
N PRO A 74 -8.68 3.57 -9.96
CA PRO A 74 -9.97 2.92 -9.68
C PRO A 74 -10.94 2.89 -10.89
N TYR A 75 -10.53 3.44 -12.04
CA TYR A 75 -11.22 3.61 -13.32
C TYR A 75 -10.53 2.98 -14.54
N ALA A 76 -9.60 2.01 -14.40
CA ALA A 76 -9.15 1.26 -15.57
C ALA A 76 -10.38 0.53 -16.18
N PRO A 77 -10.74 0.75 -17.46
CA PRO A 77 -11.88 0.07 -18.05
C PRO A 77 -11.61 -1.43 -18.05
N VAL A 78 -12.58 -2.22 -17.57
CA VAL A 78 -12.62 -3.69 -17.68
C VAL A 78 -12.25 -4.08 -19.11
N ILE A 79 -10.99 -4.49 -19.33
CA ILE A 79 -10.59 -5.01 -20.63
C ILE A 79 -11.13 -6.43 -20.65
N ALA A 80 -12.18 -6.65 -21.44
CA ALA A 80 -12.88 -7.92 -21.58
C ALA A 80 -12.02 -9.09 -22.13
N VAL A 81 -10.71 -8.90 -22.26
CA VAL A 81 -9.73 -9.93 -22.60
C VAL A 81 -8.53 -9.70 -21.69
N PRO A 82 -8.22 -10.61 -20.75
CA PRO A 82 -6.99 -10.54 -19.98
C PRO A 82 -5.83 -10.53 -20.96
N MET A 83 -5.07 -9.44 -20.96
CA MET A 83 -3.75 -9.47 -21.58
C MET A 83 -2.81 -10.10 -20.56
N PRO A 84 -1.98 -11.08 -20.95
CA PRO A 84 -0.96 -11.60 -20.05
C PRO A 84 -0.13 -10.45 -19.48
N PRO A 85 0.35 -10.53 -18.23
CA PRO A 85 1.19 -9.50 -17.67
C PRO A 85 2.50 -9.34 -18.48
N GLY A 86 3.17 -8.22 -18.26
CA GLY A 86 4.49 -7.94 -18.84
C GLY A 86 5.60 -8.15 -17.82
N THR A 87 6.76 -8.63 -18.25
CA THR A 87 7.92 -8.81 -17.37
C THR A 87 8.57 -7.47 -17.05
N ALA A 88 8.52 -7.06 -15.77
CA ALA A 88 9.21 -5.87 -15.26
C ALA A 88 10.69 -6.14 -14.97
N ILE A 89 11.00 -7.30 -14.37
CA ILE A 89 12.35 -7.76 -14.04
C ILE A 89 12.44 -9.23 -14.40
N SER A 90 13.40 -9.62 -15.23
CA SER A 90 13.55 -11.03 -15.59
C SER A 90 14.22 -11.83 -14.47
N GLY A 91 13.86 -13.08 -14.27
CA GLY A 91 14.56 -13.97 -13.34
C GLY A 91 16.03 -14.17 -13.71
N GLY A 92 16.37 -14.17 -15.00
CA GLY A 92 17.72 -14.45 -15.49
C GLY A 92 18.63 -13.22 -15.65
N ALA A 93 19.78 -13.43 -16.29
CA ALA A 93 20.66 -12.36 -16.76
C ALA A 93 20.38 -12.08 -18.25
N GLY A 94 19.37 -11.25 -18.54
CA GLY A 94 18.85 -11.03 -19.91
C GLY A 94 19.18 -9.67 -20.54
N ALA A 95 19.29 -9.63 -21.87
CA ALA A 95 19.60 -8.42 -22.67
C ALA A 95 18.39 -7.49 -22.93
N ALA A 96 17.41 -7.46 -22.05
CA ALA A 96 16.26 -6.55 -22.13
C ALA A 96 15.97 -5.79 -20.83
N GLY A 97 16.84 -5.85 -19.81
CA GLY A 97 16.63 -5.09 -18.58
C GLY A 97 17.40 -5.62 -17.37
N PRO A 98 17.21 -4.98 -16.19
CA PRO A 98 17.59 -5.54 -14.89
C PRO A 98 17.05 -6.97 -14.74
N GLY A 99 17.83 -7.89 -14.15
CA GLY A 99 17.36 -9.25 -13.86
C GLY A 99 17.88 -9.77 -12.53
N LEU A 100 17.19 -10.75 -11.95
CA LEU A 100 17.47 -11.31 -10.63
C LEU A 100 18.71 -12.23 -10.60
N GLY A 101 19.17 -12.68 -11.76
CA GLY A 101 20.39 -13.47 -11.88
C GLY A 101 20.26 -14.93 -11.42
N LEU A 102 19.06 -15.51 -11.55
CA LEU A 102 18.79 -16.93 -11.32
C LEU A 102 19.51 -17.77 -12.38
N ILE A 103 20.36 -18.70 -11.95
CA ILE A 103 21.27 -19.42 -12.85
C ILE A 103 20.55 -20.39 -13.80
N ALA A 104 19.37 -20.88 -13.42
CA ALA A 104 18.60 -21.84 -14.20
C ALA A 104 17.62 -21.18 -15.21
N HIS A 105 17.37 -19.87 -15.08
CA HIS A 105 16.36 -19.14 -15.86
C HIS A 105 16.38 -19.42 -17.36
N SER A 106 17.55 -19.31 -17.99
CA SER A 106 17.68 -19.53 -19.44
C SER A 106 17.26 -20.93 -19.92
N ALA A 107 17.27 -21.93 -19.03
CA ALA A 107 16.82 -23.29 -19.33
C ALA A 107 15.33 -23.49 -19.03
N CYS A 108 14.73 -22.62 -18.21
CA CYS A 108 13.33 -22.65 -17.82
C CYS A 108 12.41 -21.92 -18.79
N ILE A 109 12.93 -20.95 -19.56
CA ILE A 109 12.10 -20.24 -20.55
C ILE A 109 11.35 -21.21 -21.48
N GLY A 110 10.01 -21.19 -21.38
CA GLY A 110 9.11 -22.01 -22.18
C GLY A 110 8.87 -23.45 -21.67
N HIS A 111 9.23 -23.76 -20.42
CA HIS A 111 8.77 -24.98 -19.76
C HIS A 111 7.24 -25.02 -19.67
N PRO A 112 6.60 -26.21 -19.76
CA PRO A 112 5.15 -26.29 -19.68
C PRO A 112 4.64 -25.97 -18.25
N PRO A 113 3.44 -25.38 -18.11
CA PRO A 113 2.76 -25.23 -16.82
C PRO A 113 2.73 -26.51 -16.00
N GLY A 114 2.87 -26.40 -14.68
CA GLY A 114 2.85 -27.54 -13.76
C GLY A 114 4.11 -28.41 -13.80
N SER A 115 5.14 -27.99 -14.54
CA SER A 115 6.42 -28.69 -14.55
C SER A 115 7.46 -27.93 -13.75
N ILE A 116 8.09 -28.64 -12.82
CA ILE A 116 9.11 -28.07 -11.94
C ILE A 116 10.27 -27.50 -12.76
N CYS A 117 10.50 -26.20 -12.62
CA CYS A 117 11.72 -25.54 -13.03
C CYS A 117 12.31 -24.74 -11.87
N PRO A 118 13.63 -24.83 -11.60
CA PRO A 118 14.19 -24.25 -10.38
C PRO A 118 14.49 -22.76 -10.56
N VAL A 119 13.45 -21.95 -10.75
CA VAL A 119 13.52 -20.48 -10.89
C VAL A 119 12.44 -19.75 -10.10
N GLU A 120 11.63 -20.44 -9.32
CA GLU A 120 10.49 -19.93 -8.55
C GLU A 120 10.88 -18.92 -7.47
N LEU A 121 10.02 -17.93 -7.29
CA LEU A 121 10.21 -16.73 -6.48
C LEU A 121 9.05 -16.56 -5.50
N ASP A 122 9.27 -16.91 -4.24
CA ASP A 122 8.20 -17.01 -3.22
C ASP A 122 8.06 -15.76 -2.34
N ALA A 123 8.91 -14.74 -2.54
CA ALA A 123 8.64 -13.43 -1.94
C ALA A 123 9.37 -12.29 -2.66
N LEU A 124 8.83 -11.08 -2.51
CA LEU A 124 9.34 -9.88 -3.18
C LEU A 124 9.19 -8.65 -2.29
N SER A 125 10.19 -7.78 -2.28
CA SER A 125 10.08 -6.41 -1.77
C SER A 125 11.16 -5.52 -2.40
N TYR A 126 10.91 -4.22 -2.50
CA TYR A 126 11.95 -3.24 -2.89
C TYR A 126 12.62 -2.54 -1.68
N GLY A 127 12.34 -3.01 -0.46
CA GLY A 127 12.93 -2.47 0.77
C GLY A 127 12.39 -1.08 1.14
N ARG A 128 11.19 -0.73 0.67
CA ARG A 128 10.59 0.62 0.81
C ARG A 128 9.20 0.58 1.43
N ASP A 129 8.83 -0.56 1.99
CA ASP A 129 7.49 -0.82 2.42
C ASP A 129 7.16 0.07 3.62
N PHE A 130 5.88 0.24 3.92
CA PHE A 130 5.46 1.19 4.94
C PHE A 130 5.94 0.76 6.34
N PRO A 131 6.86 1.50 6.99
CA PRO A 131 7.41 1.10 8.28
C PRO A 131 6.31 1.14 9.36
N LEU A 132 5.89 -0.03 9.84
CA LEU A 132 4.73 -0.17 10.71
C LEU A 132 4.96 0.51 12.08
N PRO A 133 4.20 1.56 12.42
CA PRO A 133 4.41 2.30 13.66
C PRO A 133 3.93 1.51 14.88
N ALA A 134 4.42 1.86 16.08
CA ALA A 134 3.98 1.28 17.36
C ALA A 134 2.61 1.82 17.83
N GLN A 135 1.67 1.96 16.90
CA GLN A 135 0.31 2.44 17.13
C GLN A 135 -0.68 1.49 16.45
N ILE A 136 -1.97 1.76 16.63
CA ILE A 136 -3.03 1.04 15.93
C ILE A 136 -2.82 1.23 14.43
N LEU A 137 -2.70 0.14 13.67
CA LEU A 137 -2.58 0.21 12.22
C LEU A 137 -3.92 0.59 11.62
N ARG A 138 -3.92 1.28 10.48
CA ARG A 138 -5.16 1.62 9.78
C ARG A 138 -5.65 0.42 8.96
N PRO A 139 -6.94 0.34 8.63
CA PRO A 139 -7.42 -0.50 7.54
C PRO A 139 -6.56 -0.32 6.28
N GLY A 140 -6.43 -1.37 5.48
CA GLY A 140 -5.64 -1.31 4.24
C GLY A 140 -4.11 -1.31 4.43
N THR A 141 -3.60 -1.41 5.67
CA THR A 141 -2.14 -1.30 5.91
C THR A 141 -1.38 -2.56 5.49
N ILE A 142 -1.95 -3.74 5.74
CA ILE A 142 -1.35 -5.03 5.40
C ILE A 142 -2.04 -5.56 4.15
N TRP A 143 -1.24 -5.95 3.17
CA TRP A 143 -1.64 -6.56 1.91
C TRP A 143 -1.10 -7.98 1.85
N PHE A 144 -1.88 -8.92 1.32
CA PHE A 144 -1.46 -10.31 1.21
C PHE A 144 -2.27 -11.08 0.17
N SER A 145 -1.71 -12.18 -0.35
CA SER A 145 -2.44 -13.24 -1.06
C SER A 145 -2.36 -14.54 -0.26
N VAL A 146 -3.06 -15.57 -0.73
CA VAL A 146 -3.16 -16.89 -0.09
C VAL A 146 -3.19 -17.97 -1.17
N ASP A 147 -2.81 -19.20 -0.85
CA ASP A 147 -2.96 -20.34 -1.77
C ASP A 147 -4.42 -20.71 -2.09
N GLU A 148 -4.62 -21.58 -3.08
CA GLU A 148 -5.94 -22.07 -3.48
C GLU A 148 -6.63 -22.93 -2.41
N TYR A 149 -5.89 -23.37 -1.39
CA TYR A 149 -6.41 -24.19 -0.29
C TYR A 149 -6.91 -23.37 0.89
N ALA A 150 -6.75 -22.05 0.87
CA ALA A 150 -7.18 -21.17 1.95
C ALA A 150 -8.69 -21.24 2.19
N GLU A 151 -9.09 -21.44 3.45
CA GLU A 151 -10.51 -21.52 3.85
C GLU A 151 -11.04 -20.21 4.45
N GLY A 152 -10.16 -19.41 5.05
CA GLY A 152 -10.52 -18.20 5.80
C GLY A 152 -11.27 -18.49 7.12
N ALA A 153 -11.32 -17.49 8.00
CA ALA A 153 -11.93 -17.58 9.33
C ALA A 153 -12.68 -16.29 9.74
N GLY A 154 -13.60 -16.45 10.69
CA GLY A 154 -14.35 -15.33 11.28
C GLY A 154 -15.50 -14.80 10.43
N PRO A 155 -16.23 -13.77 10.88
CA PRO A 155 -17.34 -13.17 10.14
C PRO A 155 -16.84 -12.55 8.82
N SER A 156 -17.45 -12.93 7.70
CA SER A 156 -17.07 -12.45 6.37
C SER A 156 -17.96 -11.31 5.87
N VAL A 157 -17.35 -10.38 5.14
CA VAL A 157 -18.04 -9.41 4.28
C VAL A 157 -17.42 -9.58 2.90
N ALA A 158 -18.10 -10.31 2.03
CA ALA A 158 -17.58 -10.64 0.71
C ALA A 158 -17.35 -9.38 -0.14
N PRO A 159 -16.29 -9.34 -0.96
CA PRO A 159 -15.29 -10.40 -1.13
C PRO A 159 -14.18 -10.38 -0.07
N ASP A 160 -13.80 -11.56 0.39
CA ASP A 160 -12.74 -11.86 1.35
C ASP A 160 -12.33 -13.33 1.20
N VAL A 161 -11.17 -13.71 1.77
CA VAL A 161 -10.61 -15.07 1.67
C VAL A 161 -11.66 -16.14 1.99
N ARG A 162 -12.51 -15.92 2.99
CA ARG A 162 -13.53 -16.90 3.38
C ARG A 162 -14.65 -17.06 2.34
N SER A 163 -14.96 -15.99 1.61
CA SER A 163 -15.99 -15.98 0.58
C SER A 163 -15.50 -16.29 -0.83
N GLU A 164 -14.18 -16.37 -1.05
CA GLU A 164 -13.56 -16.63 -2.35
C GLU A 164 -12.64 -17.86 -2.38
N GLY A 165 -12.12 -18.30 -1.23
CA GLY A 165 -11.24 -19.46 -1.10
C GLY A 165 -11.95 -20.82 -1.20
N ALA A 166 -11.15 -21.86 -1.44
CA ALA A 166 -11.53 -23.27 -1.65
C ALA A 166 -12.81 -23.48 -2.50
N SER A 167 -12.98 -22.56 -3.47
CA SER A 167 -13.80 -22.63 -4.68
C SER A 167 -15.28 -22.24 -4.61
N GLY A 168 -15.53 -20.97 -4.32
CA GLY A 168 -16.52 -20.17 -5.07
C GLY A 168 -16.68 -18.75 -4.49
N GLU A 169 -16.95 -17.67 -5.25
CA GLU A 169 -17.18 -17.55 -6.70
C GLU A 169 -16.01 -16.91 -7.50
N GLN A 170 -14.80 -17.50 -7.36
CA GLN A 170 -13.66 -17.60 -8.32
C GLN A 170 -12.52 -16.55 -8.18
N GLU A 171 -11.39 -16.71 -7.48
CA GLU A 171 -10.75 -17.73 -6.62
C GLU A 171 -9.55 -17.03 -5.93
N ALA A 172 -9.36 -17.21 -4.62
CA ALA A 172 -8.49 -16.36 -3.80
C ALA A 172 -6.99 -16.38 -4.16
N ALA A 173 -6.52 -17.41 -4.87
CA ALA A 173 -5.12 -17.61 -5.24
C ALA A 173 -4.55 -16.52 -6.17
N GLY A 174 -5.37 -15.98 -7.07
CA GLY A 174 -4.97 -14.89 -7.97
C GLY A 174 -5.20 -13.49 -7.37
N ASP A 175 -5.82 -13.42 -6.19
CA ASP A 175 -6.35 -12.21 -5.60
C ASP A 175 -5.41 -11.61 -4.54
N MET A 176 -5.61 -10.33 -4.25
CA MET A 176 -5.02 -9.71 -3.07
C MET A 176 -6.06 -9.18 -2.11
N PHE A 177 -5.77 -9.37 -0.83
CA PHE A 177 -6.59 -8.97 0.28
C PHE A 177 -5.87 -7.95 1.16
N VAL A 178 -6.67 -7.13 1.83
CA VAL A 178 -6.18 -6.16 2.83
C VAL A 178 -6.93 -6.27 4.15
N THR A 179 -6.27 -5.87 5.23
CA THR A 179 -6.89 -5.84 6.57
C THR A 179 -8.06 -4.85 6.64
N LYS A 180 -9.23 -5.32 7.14
CA LYS A 180 -10.48 -4.52 7.25
C LYS A 180 -10.51 -3.57 8.44
N CYS A 181 -10.09 -4.02 9.63
CA CYS A 181 -10.16 -3.22 10.86
C CYS A 181 -8.78 -2.70 11.29
N PRO A 182 -8.75 -1.63 12.11
CA PRO A 182 -7.52 -1.19 12.72
C PRO A 182 -6.87 -2.31 13.52
N VAL A 183 -5.70 -2.77 13.06
CA VAL A 183 -4.98 -3.84 13.72
C VAL A 183 -4.48 -3.29 15.06
N GLY A 184 -5.07 -3.77 16.17
CA GLY A 184 -4.72 -3.33 17.51
C GLY A 184 -3.23 -3.52 17.81
N LEU A 185 -2.74 -2.84 18.85
CA LEU A 185 -1.31 -2.82 19.20
C LEU A 185 -0.73 -4.23 19.23
N ALA A 186 0.13 -4.54 18.25
CA ALA A 186 0.83 -5.81 18.19
C ALA A 186 1.47 -6.10 19.56
N PRO A 187 1.16 -7.27 20.14
CA PRO A 187 0.75 -8.49 19.48
C PRO A 187 -0.72 -8.81 19.75
N LEU A 188 -1.48 -9.07 18.71
CA LEU A 188 -2.84 -9.55 18.86
C LEU A 188 -2.79 -11.05 19.13
N SER A 189 -3.07 -11.42 20.38
CA SER A 189 -3.31 -12.81 20.74
C SER A 189 -4.59 -13.32 20.08
N SER A 190 -4.65 -14.62 19.79
CA SER A 190 -5.77 -15.40 19.21
C SER A 190 -7.14 -15.28 19.89
N THR A 191 -7.29 -14.38 20.88
CA THR A 191 -8.52 -14.09 21.62
C THR A 191 -9.15 -12.73 21.25
N SER A 192 -8.54 -11.95 20.35
CA SER A 192 -9.09 -10.69 19.84
C SER A 192 -10.11 -10.96 18.72
N PRO A 193 -11.19 -10.17 18.55
CA PRO A 193 -12.15 -10.42 17.48
C PRO A 193 -11.42 -10.47 16.14
N VAL A 194 -11.66 -11.52 15.36
CA VAL A 194 -11.17 -11.64 13.98
C VAL A 194 -11.47 -10.32 13.28
N MET A 195 -10.42 -9.63 12.85
CA MET A 195 -10.53 -8.32 12.21
C MET A 195 -10.69 -8.46 10.70
N GLY A 196 -10.39 -9.65 10.17
CA GLY A 196 -10.77 -10.07 8.82
C GLY A 196 -10.02 -9.31 7.72
N ASN A 197 -10.35 -9.67 6.50
CA ASN A 197 -9.78 -9.11 5.29
C ASN A 197 -10.86 -8.82 4.27
N VAL A 198 -10.52 -8.04 3.24
CA VAL A 198 -11.36 -7.69 2.09
C VAL A 198 -10.53 -7.75 0.83
N ALA A 199 -11.11 -8.14 -0.31
CA ALA A 199 -10.39 -8.06 -1.58
C ALA A 199 -10.04 -6.61 -1.93
N ALA A 200 -8.89 -6.42 -2.55
CA ALA A 200 -8.37 -5.15 -3.01
C ALA A 200 -7.97 -5.18 -4.49
N ILE A 201 -7.46 -6.32 -4.96
CA ILE A 201 -7.10 -6.62 -6.34
C ILE A 201 -7.64 -8.01 -6.66
N ASP A 202 -8.13 -8.16 -7.88
CA ASP A 202 -8.70 -9.41 -8.41
C ASP A 202 -7.76 -9.93 -9.51
N GLY A 203 -7.54 -11.23 -9.64
CA GLY A 203 -6.55 -11.75 -10.57
C GLY A 203 -6.86 -11.41 -12.04
N ASP A 204 -8.10 -11.69 -12.48
CA ASP A 204 -8.57 -11.51 -13.85
C ASP A 204 -9.33 -10.18 -14.10
N GLY A 205 -9.63 -9.45 -13.03
CA GLY A 205 -10.29 -8.14 -13.03
C GLY A 205 -11.79 -8.21 -13.36
N ARG A 206 -12.42 -9.38 -13.24
CA ARG A 206 -13.86 -9.55 -13.54
C ARG A 206 -14.73 -9.22 -12.33
N PRO A 207 -15.99 -8.83 -12.58
CA PRO A 207 -16.93 -8.64 -11.49
C PRO A 207 -17.23 -9.97 -10.77
N ASN A 208 -17.11 -9.96 -9.44
CA ASN A 208 -17.52 -11.09 -8.60
C ASN A 208 -19.04 -11.32 -8.61
N SER A 209 -19.50 -12.36 -7.90
CA SER A 209 -20.93 -12.73 -7.76
C SER A 209 -21.83 -11.59 -7.26
N ALA A 210 -21.22 -10.62 -6.57
CA ALA A 210 -21.89 -9.47 -6.03
C ALA A 210 -21.85 -8.27 -7.00
N GLY A 211 -21.19 -8.38 -8.16
CA GLY A 211 -21.11 -7.37 -9.21
C GLY A 211 -20.07 -6.26 -8.97
N ILE A 212 -19.13 -6.45 -8.03
CA ILE A 212 -17.97 -5.55 -7.85
C ILE A 212 -16.82 -6.12 -8.67
N ALA A 213 -16.15 -5.28 -9.45
CA ALA A 213 -14.87 -5.60 -10.06
C ALA A 213 -13.76 -4.85 -9.34
N TYR A 214 -12.65 -5.54 -9.07
CA TYR A 214 -11.40 -4.93 -8.60
C TYR A 214 -10.42 -4.83 -9.77
N PRO A 215 -9.33 -4.05 -9.64
CA PRO A 215 -8.29 -4.03 -10.67
C PRO A 215 -7.73 -5.44 -10.92
N GLY A 216 -7.61 -5.80 -12.20
CA GLY A 216 -7.06 -7.07 -12.67
C GLY A 216 -5.52 -7.07 -12.73
N LEU A 217 -4.89 -8.17 -12.34
CA LEU A 217 -3.45 -8.40 -12.59
C LEU A 217 -3.16 -8.97 -13.98
N GLY A 218 -4.20 -9.48 -14.65
CA GLY A 218 -4.07 -10.19 -15.92
C GLY A 218 -3.80 -11.68 -15.75
N LEU A 219 -4.09 -12.20 -14.57
CA LEU A 219 -4.03 -13.62 -14.23
C LEU A 219 -5.27 -14.35 -14.75
N VAL A 220 -5.16 -15.68 -14.82
CA VAL A 220 -6.23 -16.57 -15.22
C VAL A 220 -6.91 -17.13 -13.98
N GLU A 221 -8.22 -16.95 -13.87
CA GLU A 221 -9.01 -17.49 -12.77
C GLU A 221 -10.23 -18.29 -13.28
N PRO A 222 -10.74 -19.24 -12.48
CA PRO A 222 -10.28 -19.64 -11.13
C PRO A 222 -9.13 -20.66 -11.12
N SER A 223 -8.35 -20.68 -10.05
CA SER A 223 -7.39 -21.74 -9.69
C SER A 223 -7.90 -22.64 -8.53
N PRO A 224 -8.88 -23.53 -8.73
CA PRO A 224 -9.41 -24.37 -7.65
C PRO A 224 -8.37 -25.43 -7.18
N PRO A 225 -8.41 -25.87 -5.91
CA PRO A 225 -7.61 -26.96 -5.37
C PRO A 225 -7.46 -28.15 -6.32
N GLY A 226 -6.22 -28.40 -6.74
CA GLY A 226 -5.93 -29.21 -7.91
C GLY A 226 -4.61 -29.97 -7.86
N PHE A 227 -4.36 -30.69 -8.93
CA PHE A 227 -3.03 -31.22 -9.24
C PHE A 227 -2.54 -30.42 -10.46
N PRO A 228 -1.31 -29.87 -10.44
CA PRO A 228 -0.76 -29.14 -11.56
C PRO A 228 -0.77 -29.95 -12.88
N PRO A 229 -0.94 -29.29 -14.05
CA PRO A 229 -1.10 -27.85 -14.18
C PRO A 229 -2.47 -27.38 -13.68
N ASP A 230 -2.48 -26.25 -12.99
CA ASP A 230 -3.69 -25.71 -12.41
C ASP A 230 -4.54 -25.01 -13.47
N LEU A 231 -5.83 -24.84 -13.16
CA LEU A 231 -6.76 -24.22 -14.10
C LEU A 231 -6.63 -22.69 -14.13
N GLY A 232 -6.07 -22.11 -13.08
CA GLY A 232 -5.78 -20.69 -12.93
C GLY A 232 -4.37 -20.47 -12.37
N ASP A 233 -3.99 -19.21 -12.22
CA ASP A 233 -2.68 -18.82 -11.68
C ASP A 233 -2.78 -18.59 -10.16
N ASN A 234 -1.67 -18.83 -9.46
CA ASN A 234 -1.48 -18.48 -8.05
C ASN A 234 -0.42 -17.38 -7.92
N LEU A 235 -0.68 -16.37 -7.10
CA LEU A 235 0.28 -15.32 -6.76
C LEU A 235 1.27 -15.82 -5.73
N ASP A 236 2.55 -15.74 -6.06
CA ASP A 236 3.65 -16.34 -5.28
C ASP A 236 4.57 -15.27 -4.65
N ALA A 237 4.43 -14.01 -5.06
CA ALA A 237 5.12 -12.88 -4.44
C ALA A 237 4.47 -11.58 -4.88
N VAL A 238 4.44 -10.54 -4.03
CA VAL A 238 3.91 -9.21 -4.41
C VAL A 238 4.65 -8.07 -3.71
N ASP A 239 4.78 -6.95 -4.41
CA ASP A 239 5.06 -5.63 -3.84
C ASP A 239 4.08 -4.57 -4.43
N VAL A 240 3.48 -3.75 -3.56
CA VAL A 240 2.46 -2.76 -3.89
C VAL A 240 2.98 -1.34 -3.63
N GLY A 241 2.96 -0.52 -4.68
CA GLY A 241 3.15 0.93 -4.54
C GLY A 241 4.58 1.42 -4.68
N THR A 242 5.48 0.66 -5.30
CA THR A 242 6.76 1.21 -5.75
C THR A 242 6.64 2.09 -6.97
N GLU A 243 6.30 3.35 -6.73
CA GLU A 243 6.51 4.39 -7.73
C GLU A 243 8.00 4.53 -8.03
N PHE A 244 8.46 3.90 -9.11
CA PHE A 244 9.75 4.24 -9.68
C PHE A 244 9.60 5.63 -10.31
N PRO A 245 10.36 6.65 -9.87
CA PRO A 245 10.38 7.93 -10.58
C PRO A 245 10.66 7.64 -12.05
N LEU A 246 9.97 8.29 -12.99
CA LEU A 246 10.16 8.05 -14.43
C LEU A 246 11.66 8.05 -14.79
N GLY A 247 12.23 6.87 -15.06
CA GLY A 247 13.66 6.66 -15.33
C GLY A 247 14.54 6.18 -14.16
N GLY A 248 13.95 5.83 -13.01
CA GLY A 248 14.61 5.24 -11.85
C GLY A 248 14.88 3.75 -12.01
N SER A 249 15.91 3.25 -11.33
CA SER A 249 16.26 1.83 -11.31
C SER A 249 15.34 1.09 -10.33
N PRO A 250 14.79 -0.10 -10.67
CA PRO A 250 13.96 -0.88 -9.76
C PRO A 250 14.78 -1.60 -8.68
N PHE A 251 16.01 -1.18 -8.45
CA PHE A 251 16.93 -1.81 -7.50
C PHE A 251 17.18 -0.89 -6.30
N PRO A 252 17.48 -1.45 -5.12
CA PRO A 252 17.61 -2.88 -4.82
C PRO A 252 16.28 -3.65 -4.90
N VAL A 253 16.35 -4.94 -5.24
CA VAL A 253 15.23 -5.90 -5.17
C VAL A 253 15.60 -6.96 -4.14
N TYR A 254 14.69 -7.23 -3.21
CA TYR A 254 14.81 -8.23 -2.17
C TYR A 254 13.79 -9.36 -2.42
N PHE A 255 14.20 -10.60 -2.19
CA PHE A 255 13.36 -11.76 -2.49
C PHE A 255 13.84 -13.03 -1.79
N SER A 256 12.97 -14.04 -1.67
CA SER A 256 13.30 -15.44 -1.35
C SER A 256 13.14 -16.33 -2.58
N LEU A 257 13.50 -17.60 -2.46
CA LEU A 257 13.45 -18.58 -3.54
C LEU A 257 13.03 -19.93 -2.96
N ASP A 258 12.27 -20.69 -3.73
CA ASP A 258 11.63 -21.88 -3.23
C ASP A 258 12.61 -22.94 -2.66
N ALA A 259 12.24 -23.51 -1.51
CA ALA A 259 12.99 -24.56 -0.85
C ALA A 259 12.85 -25.93 -1.57
N THR A 260 13.28 -27.01 -0.91
CA THR A 260 13.41 -28.36 -1.54
C THR A 260 12.49 -29.43 -0.95
N PHE A 261 11.69 -29.08 0.07
CA PHE A 261 10.82 -30.06 0.71
C PHE A 261 9.54 -30.27 -0.10
N THR A 262 8.69 -31.16 0.38
CA THR A 262 7.41 -31.48 -0.25
C THR A 262 6.31 -30.86 0.57
N ASP A 263 5.40 -30.15 -0.10
CA ASP A 263 4.21 -29.63 0.54
C ASP A 263 3.43 -30.81 1.17
N PRO A 264 3.22 -30.80 2.49
CA PRO A 264 2.56 -31.89 3.19
C PRO A 264 1.05 -32.02 2.88
N LEU A 265 0.40 -30.99 2.35
CA LEU A 265 -1.02 -31.04 1.98
C LEU A 265 -1.21 -31.70 0.61
N THR A 266 -0.50 -31.22 -0.39
CA THR A 266 -0.67 -31.67 -1.78
C THR A 266 0.22 -32.86 -2.14
N GLY A 267 1.36 -33.00 -1.45
CA GLY A 267 2.38 -34.00 -1.77
C GLY A 267 3.27 -33.62 -2.95
N PHE A 268 3.19 -32.38 -3.45
CA PHE A 268 4.06 -31.88 -4.51
C PHE A 268 5.39 -31.37 -3.96
N PRO A 269 6.52 -31.70 -4.61
CA PRO A 269 7.80 -31.15 -4.24
C PRO A 269 7.91 -29.69 -4.72
N LEU A 270 8.45 -28.84 -3.86
CA LEU A 270 8.89 -27.48 -4.20
C LEU A 270 9.98 -27.52 -5.28
N SER A 271 10.16 -26.42 -5.99
CA SER A 271 11.03 -26.34 -7.16
C SER A 271 12.53 -26.47 -6.84
N GLY A 272 12.93 -26.20 -5.59
CA GLY A 272 14.32 -26.29 -5.16
C GLY A 272 15.21 -25.18 -5.69
N THR A 273 14.61 -24.04 -6.05
CA THR A 273 15.27 -22.89 -6.64
C THR A 273 16.41 -22.37 -5.76
N ALA A 274 16.19 -22.25 -4.46
CA ALA A 274 17.21 -21.84 -3.51
C ALA A 274 18.43 -22.77 -3.50
N ALA A 275 18.21 -24.09 -3.49
CA ALA A 275 19.29 -25.07 -3.47
C ALA A 275 20.09 -25.06 -4.77
N VAL A 276 19.44 -24.83 -5.91
CA VAL A 276 20.13 -24.63 -7.20
C VAL A 276 20.99 -23.37 -7.16
N GLN A 277 20.49 -22.29 -6.57
CA GLN A 277 21.22 -21.04 -6.40
C GLN A 277 22.31 -21.09 -5.31
N GLY A 278 22.36 -22.17 -4.52
CA GLY A 278 23.35 -22.38 -3.47
C GLY A 278 23.07 -21.60 -2.18
N VAL A 279 21.80 -21.27 -1.93
CA VAL A 279 21.29 -20.56 -0.75
C VAL A 279 20.22 -21.42 -0.05
N SER A 280 19.63 -20.88 1.03
CA SER A 280 18.42 -21.45 1.62
C SER A 280 17.16 -20.75 1.12
N GLY A 281 16.03 -21.45 1.02
CA GLY A 281 14.75 -20.82 0.68
C GLY A 281 14.23 -19.85 1.74
N ALA A 282 14.67 -20.05 2.99
CA ALA A 282 14.47 -19.09 4.06
C ALA A 282 15.47 -17.90 4.08
N ASP A 283 16.41 -17.80 3.13
CA ASP A 283 17.28 -16.64 2.99
C ASP A 283 16.55 -15.51 2.23
N VAL A 284 16.65 -14.28 2.71
CA VAL A 284 16.29 -13.09 1.92
C VAL A 284 17.53 -12.65 1.15
N LEU A 285 17.43 -12.66 -0.17
CA LEU A 285 18.45 -12.23 -1.11
C LEU A 285 18.25 -10.75 -1.49
N VAL A 286 19.30 -10.13 -2.01
CA VAL A 286 19.22 -8.81 -2.62
C VAL A 286 20.02 -8.77 -3.93
N VAL A 287 19.44 -8.14 -4.94
CA VAL A 287 20.15 -7.68 -6.14
C VAL A 287 20.20 -6.17 -6.10
N SER A 288 21.39 -5.61 -5.90
CA SER A 288 21.55 -4.16 -5.64
C SER A 288 21.60 -3.30 -6.92
N GLY A 289 21.61 -3.91 -8.11
CA GLY A 289 21.75 -3.16 -9.36
C GLY A 289 21.82 -4.04 -10.60
N VAL A 290 21.75 -3.40 -11.77
CA VAL A 290 21.76 -4.08 -13.07
C VAL A 290 23.05 -4.88 -13.23
N GLY A 291 22.92 -6.19 -13.50
CA GLY A 291 24.04 -7.11 -13.72
C GLY A 291 24.75 -7.57 -12.44
N ALA A 292 24.25 -7.18 -11.26
CA ALA A 292 24.66 -7.82 -10.01
C ALA A 292 24.01 -9.20 -9.90
N GLY A 293 24.73 -10.17 -9.34
CA GLY A 293 24.13 -11.43 -8.90
C GLY A 293 23.50 -11.27 -7.51
N PRO A 294 22.57 -12.16 -7.13
CA PRO A 294 21.95 -12.11 -5.83
C PRO A 294 22.96 -12.43 -4.74
N VAL A 295 22.83 -11.72 -3.61
CA VAL A 295 23.61 -11.97 -2.39
C VAL A 295 22.66 -12.05 -1.21
N VAL A 296 23.01 -12.84 -0.19
CA VAL A 296 22.19 -12.95 1.03
C VAL A 296 22.19 -11.60 1.75
N TYR A 297 21.00 -11.00 1.89
CA TYR A 297 20.73 -9.82 2.69
C TYR A 297 20.49 -10.20 4.15
N ALA A 298 19.52 -11.09 4.38
CA ALA A 298 19.22 -11.68 5.67
C ALA A 298 19.28 -13.21 5.57
N SER A 299 20.07 -13.85 6.42
CA SER A 299 20.16 -15.31 6.43
C SER A 299 18.97 -15.94 7.16
N ALA A 300 18.56 -17.14 6.76
CA ALA A 300 17.54 -17.95 7.43
C ALA A 300 17.81 -18.04 8.95
N VAL A 301 19.07 -18.32 9.33
CA VAL A 301 19.48 -18.41 10.74
C VAL A 301 19.27 -17.09 11.50
N SER A 302 19.51 -15.93 10.87
CA SER A 302 19.25 -14.63 11.50
C SER A 302 17.77 -14.32 11.66
N LEU A 303 16.91 -14.95 10.87
CA LEU A 303 15.46 -14.90 10.98
C LEU A 303 14.90 -15.94 11.97
N GLY A 304 15.75 -16.81 12.54
CA GLY A 304 15.30 -17.90 13.42
C GLY A 304 14.77 -19.13 12.68
N LEU A 305 15.02 -19.18 11.37
CA LEU A 305 14.68 -20.26 10.46
C LEU A 305 15.90 -21.19 10.25
N ASP A 306 15.67 -22.34 9.65
CA ASP A 306 16.66 -23.39 9.35
C ASP A 306 17.42 -23.92 10.56
N ILE A 307 16.83 -23.80 11.75
CA ILE A 307 17.41 -24.30 13.00
C ILE A 307 17.56 -25.84 12.95
N PHE A 308 16.73 -26.52 12.16
CA PHE A 308 16.74 -27.97 12.01
C PHE A 308 17.56 -28.49 10.83
N GLY A 309 18.15 -27.59 10.04
CA GLY A 309 18.98 -27.91 8.88
C GLY A 309 18.81 -26.87 7.78
N PRO A 310 19.69 -26.85 6.77
CA PRO A 310 19.52 -25.96 5.63
C PRO A 310 18.31 -26.38 4.78
N ASN A 311 17.57 -25.39 4.25
CA ASN A 311 16.38 -25.57 3.40
C ASN A 311 15.28 -26.42 4.07
N THR A 312 15.12 -26.30 5.39
CA THR A 312 14.03 -26.93 6.15
C THR A 312 12.86 -26.00 6.41
N ASP A 313 13.08 -24.70 6.26
CA ASP A 313 12.09 -23.65 6.26
C ASP A 313 12.17 -22.88 4.93
N ASP A 314 11.08 -22.22 4.59
CA ASP A 314 10.90 -21.52 3.32
C ASP A 314 10.06 -20.26 3.54
N LEU A 315 10.43 -19.17 2.88
CA LEU A 315 9.86 -17.85 3.13
C LEU A 315 8.93 -17.49 1.97
N ASP A 316 7.66 -17.22 2.31
CA ASP A 316 6.53 -17.21 1.35
C ASP A 316 5.83 -15.84 1.28
N GLY A 317 6.41 -14.85 1.94
CA GLY A 317 5.89 -13.49 2.00
C GLY A 317 6.89 -12.59 2.67
N LEU A 318 7.08 -11.38 2.15
CA LEU A 318 8.12 -10.46 2.60
C LEU A 318 7.64 -9.01 2.57
N ALA A 319 7.60 -8.37 3.74
CA ALA A 319 7.55 -6.92 3.83
C ALA A 319 8.84 -6.40 4.47
N LEU A 320 9.58 -5.59 3.72
CA LEU A 320 10.86 -4.99 4.10
C LEU A 320 10.84 -3.46 3.97
N TRP A 321 11.17 -2.79 5.07
CA TRP A 321 11.65 -1.41 5.03
C TRP A 321 13.12 -1.38 5.44
N GLU A 322 13.97 -0.93 4.53
CA GLU A 322 15.40 -0.80 4.73
C GLU A 322 15.77 0.61 5.19
N ASN A 323 16.60 0.72 6.22
CA ASN A 323 16.89 2.00 6.88
C ASN A 323 17.92 2.88 6.15
N GLY A 324 18.36 2.50 4.95
CA GLY A 324 19.34 3.19 4.11
C GLY A 324 20.79 2.76 4.33
N THR A 325 21.07 1.70 5.09
CA THR A 325 22.43 1.21 5.34
C THR A 325 22.89 0.12 4.36
N GLY A 326 21.94 -0.56 3.70
CA GLY A 326 22.18 -1.69 2.82
C GLY A 326 22.71 -2.93 3.54
N ILE A 327 22.62 -2.98 4.88
CA ILE A 327 23.10 -4.08 5.71
C ILE A 327 21.98 -4.47 6.64
N PHE A 328 21.60 -5.75 6.64
CA PHE A 328 20.55 -6.24 7.51
C PHE A 328 20.84 -6.04 9.00
N GLN A 329 19.93 -5.34 9.65
CA GLN A 329 19.93 -5.05 11.08
C GLN A 329 18.67 -5.65 11.70
N PRO A 330 18.75 -6.87 12.26
CA PRO A 330 17.58 -7.58 12.77
C PRO A 330 16.95 -6.82 13.93
N SER A 331 15.62 -6.79 13.96
CA SER A 331 14.86 -6.16 15.04
C SER A 331 15.16 -6.84 16.37
N SER A 332 15.33 -6.03 17.42
CA SER A 332 15.68 -6.50 18.77
C SER A 332 14.53 -6.32 19.76
N VAL A 333 13.62 -5.40 19.44
CA VAL A 333 12.33 -5.20 20.07
C VAL A 333 11.31 -4.85 18.98
N PRO A 334 10.00 -5.05 19.20
CA PRO A 334 8.99 -4.66 18.23
C PRO A 334 9.08 -3.16 17.90
N HIS A 335 8.97 -2.82 16.61
CA HIS A 335 8.94 -1.44 16.10
C HIS A 335 10.21 -0.61 16.36
N ASP A 336 11.40 -1.22 16.55
CA ASP A 336 12.65 -0.46 16.64
C ASP A 336 13.11 0.16 15.30
N TRP A 337 12.32 -0.04 14.25
CA TRP A 337 12.35 0.71 12.98
C TRP A 337 11.52 2.02 12.99
N ALA A 338 10.65 2.26 13.97
CA ALA A 338 9.69 3.38 13.96
C ALA A 338 10.05 4.55 14.91
N GLY A 339 11.31 4.67 15.35
CA GLY A 339 11.75 5.63 16.39
C GLY A 339 12.81 6.67 15.96
N THR A 340 13.17 7.58 16.87
CA THR A 340 14.32 8.50 16.69
C THR A 340 15.59 7.87 17.27
N GLY A 341 16.57 7.48 16.43
CA GLY A 341 17.80 6.82 16.89
C GLY A 341 18.47 5.93 15.83
N PHE A 342 19.20 4.90 16.28
CA PHE A 342 19.67 3.80 15.40
C PHE A 342 18.46 2.98 14.97
N VAL A 343 17.78 3.46 13.93
CA VAL A 343 16.64 2.79 13.31
C VAL A 343 17.12 1.47 12.72
N ARG A 344 16.47 0.35 13.04
CA ARG A 344 16.76 -0.96 12.44
C ARG A 344 15.88 -1.19 11.22
N ASP A 345 16.15 -2.26 10.48
CA ASP A 345 15.28 -2.65 9.37
C ASP A 345 13.99 -3.26 9.90
N MET A 346 12.88 -2.95 9.24
CA MET A 346 11.66 -3.73 9.40
C MET A 346 11.72 -4.89 8.43
N LEU A 347 11.85 -6.11 8.91
CA LEU A 347 11.72 -7.31 8.08
C LEU A 347 10.63 -8.18 8.69
N LEU A 348 9.53 -8.29 7.97
CA LEU A 348 8.36 -9.09 8.30
C LEU A 348 8.18 -10.15 7.21
N PHE A 349 7.76 -11.34 7.61
CA PHE A 349 7.67 -12.47 6.68
C PHE A 349 6.65 -13.52 7.11
N SER A 350 6.13 -14.31 6.18
CA SER A 350 5.44 -15.58 6.44
C SER A 350 6.34 -16.76 6.07
N VAL A 351 5.90 -17.98 6.36
CA VAL A 351 6.63 -19.20 5.98
C VAL A 351 5.70 -20.21 5.34
N ARG A 352 6.22 -20.91 4.34
CA ARG A 352 5.51 -21.94 3.60
C ARG A 352 5.03 -23.05 4.50
N ARG A 353 3.84 -23.59 4.26
CA ARG A 353 3.37 -24.84 4.88
C ARG A 353 4.37 -25.95 4.63
N GLY A 354 4.70 -26.69 5.70
CA GLY A 354 5.73 -27.73 5.66
C GLY A 354 7.09 -27.29 6.16
N SER A 355 7.32 -25.98 6.31
CA SER A 355 8.45 -25.43 7.05
C SER A 355 8.55 -26.05 8.46
N SER A 356 9.75 -26.46 8.84
CA SER A 356 10.06 -27.12 10.12
C SER A 356 9.81 -26.25 11.37
N VAL A 357 9.73 -24.94 11.20
CA VAL A 357 9.39 -23.93 12.21
C VAL A 357 7.89 -23.92 12.53
N ILE A 358 7.03 -24.44 11.66
CA ILE A 358 5.60 -24.53 11.92
C ILE A 358 5.33 -25.43 13.15
N GLY A 359 4.42 -24.98 14.00
CA GLY A 359 4.09 -25.60 15.28
C GLY A 359 5.11 -25.36 16.40
N ARG A 360 6.24 -24.68 16.13
CA ARG A 360 7.23 -24.33 17.15
C ARG A 360 6.79 -23.10 17.94
N PRO A 361 7.14 -23.00 19.23
CA PRO A 361 6.81 -21.82 20.03
C PRO A 361 7.58 -20.59 19.54
N ASP A 362 6.89 -19.50 19.22
CA ASP A 362 7.48 -18.23 18.82
C ASP A 362 8.35 -17.63 19.95
N SER A 363 9.29 -16.75 19.60
CA SER A 363 10.20 -16.15 20.60
C SER A 363 9.53 -15.20 21.59
N ARG A 364 8.31 -14.71 21.34
CA ARG A 364 7.70 -13.67 22.17
C ARG A 364 6.57 -14.18 23.08
N PHE A 365 5.68 -15.03 22.58
CA PHE A 365 4.54 -15.56 23.36
C PHE A 365 4.68 -17.03 23.71
N GLY A 366 5.53 -17.76 23.00
CA GLY A 366 5.59 -19.21 23.04
C GLY A 366 4.38 -19.86 22.39
N LEU A 367 3.66 -19.13 21.52
CA LEU A 367 2.57 -19.65 20.73
C LEU A 367 3.13 -20.48 19.57
N PRO A 368 2.50 -21.61 19.20
CA PRO A 368 2.91 -22.36 18.01
C PRO A 368 2.82 -21.46 16.77
N ILE A 369 3.87 -21.38 15.96
CA ILE A 369 3.88 -20.66 14.67
C ILE A 369 3.00 -21.40 13.66
N GLU A 370 2.23 -20.66 12.86
CA GLU A 370 1.39 -21.16 11.75
C GLU A 370 1.84 -20.52 10.42
N PRO A 371 1.54 -21.12 9.26
CA PRO A 371 1.99 -20.63 7.95
C PRO A 371 1.59 -19.17 7.68
N GLY A 372 0.32 -18.83 7.90
CA GLY A 372 -0.19 -17.47 7.66
C GLY A 372 0.15 -16.43 8.74
N ASP A 373 1.05 -16.74 9.69
CA ASP A 373 1.52 -15.73 10.64
C ASP A 373 2.48 -14.75 9.97
N ILE A 374 2.32 -13.46 10.26
CA ILE A 374 3.36 -12.48 9.96
C ILE A 374 4.35 -12.50 11.12
N LEU A 375 5.54 -12.98 10.82
CA LEU A 375 6.67 -13.15 11.72
C LEU A 375 7.65 -11.98 11.61
N SER A 376 8.49 -11.85 12.63
CA SER A 376 9.66 -10.99 12.63
C SER A 376 10.84 -11.74 13.26
N THR A 377 12.02 -11.12 13.26
CA THR A 377 13.24 -11.73 13.79
C THR A 377 13.08 -12.20 15.23
N PRO A 378 13.82 -13.24 15.65
CA PRO A 378 13.74 -13.74 17.02
C PRO A 378 14.10 -12.65 18.02
N LEU A 379 13.21 -12.44 19.00
CA LEU A 379 13.51 -11.50 20.07
C LEU A 379 14.49 -12.15 21.08
N PRO A 380 15.55 -11.45 21.51
CA PRO A 380 16.54 -12.02 22.40
C PRO A 380 15.95 -12.56 23.70
N THR A 381 16.22 -13.83 24.02
CA THR A 381 15.75 -14.50 25.25
C THR A 381 16.25 -13.81 26.52
N ALA A 382 17.43 -13.17 26.47
CA ALA A 382 18.00 -12.38 27.55
C ALA A 382 17.18 -11.10 27.89
N LEU A 383 16.26 -10.70 27.02
CA LEU A 383 15.38 -9.54 27.18
C LEU A 383 13.90 -9.94 27.36
N GLY A 384 13.63 -11.22 27.68
CA GLY A 384 12.28 -11.72 27.95
C GLY A 384 11.69 -12.64 26.88
N GLY A 385 12.44 -12.97 25.82
CA GLY A 385 12.02 -13.97 24.83
C GLY A 385 12.01 -15.40 25.39
N VAL A 386 11.15 -16.26 24.84
CA VAL A 386 10.86 -17.60 25.35
C VAL A 386 11.38 -18.74 24.48
N SER A 387 11.90 -18.45 23.28
CA SER A 387 12.28 -19.43 22.26
C SER A 387 13.28 -18.84 21.25
N PRO A 388 14.11 -19.64 20.54
CA PRO A 388 15.01 -19.15 19.48
C PRO A 388 14.33 -18.93 18.12
N PHE A 389 13.07 -19.34 17.96
CA PHE A 389 12.31 -19.23 16.71
C PHE A 389 11.85 -17.78 16.45
N PRO A 390 11.34 -17.45 15.24
CA PRO A 390 10.81 -16.13 14.92
C PRO A 390 9.79 -15.63 15.96
N SER A 391 9.60 -14.33 16.05
CA SER A 391 8.54 -13.73 16.88
C SER A 391 7.28 -13.59 16.03
N ILE A 392 6.12 -13.98 16.54
CA ILE A 392 4.85 -13.61 15.90
C ILE A 392 4.66 -12.10 16.07
N PHE A 393 4.49 -11.39 14.95
CA PHE A 393 4.23 -9.96 14.91
C PHE A 393 2.72 -9.69 14.75
N ILE A 394 2.10 -10.33 13.76
CA ILE A 394 0.64 -10.39 13.58
C ILE A 394 0.25 -11.86 13.39
N ALA A 395 -0.68 -12.35 14.20
CA ALA A 395 -1.15 -13.72 14.09
C ALA A 395 -2.13 -13.86 12.90
N ALA A 396 -2.09 -14.98 12.18
CA ALA A 396 -2.91 -15.22 10.99
C ALA A 396 -4.42 -15.00 11.23
N GLU A 397 -4.91 -15.35 12.42
CA GLU A 397 -6.33 -15.22 12.76
C GLU A 397 -6.80 -13.77 12.78
N VAL A 398 -5.89 -12.83 12.97
CA VAL A 398 -6.16 -11.39 12.88
C VAL A 398 -6.53 -11.00 11.45
N LEU A 399 -5.81 -11.56 10.49
CA LEU A 399 -6.02 -11.37 9.06
C LEU A 399 -7.30 -12.07 8.57
N GLY A 400 -7.97 -12.85 9.42
CA GLY A 400 -9.12 -13.65 9.02
C GLY A 400 -8.74 -14.96 8.35
N LEU A 401 -7.56 -15.51 8.67
CA LEU A 401 -7.09 -16.79 8.19
C LEU A 401 -7.42 -17.91 9.18
N ALA A 402 -7.75 -19.09 8.65
CA ALA A 402 -7.92 -20.30 9.43
C ALA A 402 -6.57 -20.87 9.85
N THR A 403 -6.46 -21.35 11.08
CA THR A 403 -5.24 -21.97 11.62
C THR A 403 -5.60 -23.19 12.46
N ALA A 404 -4.63 -24.05 12.74
CA ALA A 404 -4.87 -25.13 13.72
C ALA A 404 -5.11 -24.56 15.13
N ARG A 405 -4.58 -23.38 15.46
CA ARG A 405 -4.87 -22.66 16.72
C ARG A 405 -6.28 -22.07 16.80
N SER A 406 -6.92 -21.73 15.69
CA SER A 406 -8.23 -21.03 15.67
C SER A 406 -9.39 -21.93 16.11
N GLY A 407 -9.16 -23.24 16.27
CA GLY A 407 -10.17 -24.21 16.68
C GLY A 407 -11.16 -24.58 15.57
N MET A 408 -10.90 -24.15 14.33
CA MET A 408 -11.70 -24.46 13.14
C MET A 408 -11.57 -25.91 12.66
N GLY A 409 -10.59 -26.66 13.19
CA GLY A 409 -10.41 -28.07 12.87
C GLY A 409 -9.74 -28.31 11.51
N VAL A 410 -9.16 -27.27 10.91
CA VAL A 410 -8.29 -27.38 9.73
C VAL A 410 -7.04 -28.20 10.08
N LEU A 411 -6.62 -29.05 9.14
CA LEU A 411 -5.42 -29.89 9.32
C LEU A 411 -4.13 -29.12 9.11
N PHE A 412 -4.17 -28.15 8.20
CA PHE A 412 -3.13 -27.16 7.94
C PHE A 412 -3.79 -25.78 8.02
N GLY A 413 -3.11 -24.80 8.58
CA GLY A 413 -3.58 -23.42 8.55
C GLY A 413 -3.43 -22.83 7.15
N ASP A 414 -4.24 -21.82 6.85
CA ASP A 414 -4.12 -21.04 5.63
C ASP A 414 -2.72 -20.40 5.57
N GLU A 415 -2.21 -20.32 4.35
CA GLU A 415 -0.88 -19.84 4.00
C GLU A 415 -0.94 -18.39 3.52
N LEU A 416 0.20 -17.72 3.55
CA LEU A 416 0.36 -16.42 2.92
C LEU A 416 1.39 -16.61 1.82
N ASP A 417 0.97 -16.45 0.57
CA ASP A 417 1.81 -16.61 -0.63
C ASP A 417 2.34 -15.24 -1.11
N ALA A 418 1.87 -14.15 -0.48
CA ALA A 418 2.47 -12.84 -0.62
C ALA A 418 2.18 -11.97 0.60
N LEU A 419 3.04 -10.99 0.85
CA LEU A 419 2.88 -10.03 1.93
C LEU A 419 3.48 -8.70 1.53
N ASP A 420 2.77 -7.60 1.77
CA ASP A 420 3.30 -6.25 1.67
C ASP A 420 2.68 -5.34 2.76
N THR A 421 3.32 -4.21 3.02
CA THR A 421 2.81 -3.15 3.89
C THR A 421 2.76 -1.82 3.16
N LYS A 422 1.56 -1.25 3.07
CA LYS A 422 1.35 0.06 2.44
C LYS A 422 0.37 0.88 3.23
N LEU A 423 0.72 2.14 3.51
CA LEU A 423 -0.28 3.08 4.01
C LEU A 423 -1.15 3.54 2.83
N ILE A 424 -2.40 3.08 2.79
CA ILE A 424 -3.41 3.67 1.89
C ILE A 424 -4.10 4.81 2.66
N PRO A 425 -3.94 6.07 2.24
CA PRO A 425 -4.76 7.15 2.76
C PRO A 425 -6.18 7.03 2.20
N GLY A 426 -7.18 6.78 3.05
CA GLY A 426 -8.58 7.07 2.72
C GLY A 426 -9.44 5.96 2.12
N ASP A 427 -9.20 4.68 2.44
CA ASP A 427 -10.06 3.55 2.02
C ASP A 427 -11.16 3.17 3.06
N ASP A 428 -11.23 3.85 4.21
CA ASP A 428 -12.28 3.68 5.24
C ASP A 428 -12.57 5.05 5.89
N CYS A 429 -13.22 5.94 5.16
CA CYS A 429 -13.40 7.33 5.59
C CYS A 429 -14.35 7.50 6.77
N ASN A 430 -15.35 6.63 6.89
CA ASN A 430 -16.29 6.64 8.01
C ASN A 430 -15.76 5.84 9.23
N ASN A 431 -14.57 5.24 9.12
CA ASN A 431 -13.88 4.43 10.14
C ASN A 431 -14.75 3.28 10.67
N ASN A 432 -15.58 2.68 9.82
CA ASN A 432 -16.46 1.58 10.20
C ASN A 432 -15.84 0.19 9.92
N CYS A 433 -14.60 0.17 9.42
CA CYS A 433 -13.83 -1.03 9.10
C CYS A 433 -14.38 -1.84 7.91
N VAL A 434 -15.10 -1.19 7.01
CA VAL A 434 -15.53 -1.70 5.71
C VAL A 434 -14.93 -0.77 4.66
N PRO A 435 -14.28 -1.29 3.60
CA PRO A 435 -13.75 -0.40 2.58
C PRO A 435 -14.85 0.42 1.94
N ASP A 436 -14.54 1.67 1.62
CA ASP A 436 -15.53 2.61 1.09
C ASP A 436 -16.22 2.06 -0.17
N LYS A 437 -15.50 1.31 -1.02
CA LYS A 437 -16.07 0.61 -2.19
C LYS A 437 -17.24 -0.33 -1.85
N LEU A 438 -17.16 -1.02 -0.72
CA LEU A 438 -18.19 -1.96 -0.27
C LEU A 438 -19.33 -1.23 0.44
N ASP A 439 -19.02 -0.16 1.15
CA ASP A 439 -20.01 0.72 1.78
C ASP A 439 -20.86 1.49 0.76
N ILE A 440 -20.25 1.99 -0.32
CA ILE A 440 -20.93 2.65 -1.44
C ILE A 440 -21.97 1.71 -2.05
N LYS A 441 -21.56 0.48 -2.36
CA LYS A 441 -22.45 -0.53 -2.93
C LYS A 441 -23.58 -0.91 -1.98
N ASN A 442 -23.30 -1.02 -0.68
CA ASN A 442 -24.29 -1.35 0.33
C ASN A 442 -25.19 -0.15 0.68
N GLY A 443 -24.94 1.03 0.10
CA GLY A 443 -25.69 2.27 0.36
C GLY A 443 -25.45 2.82 1.76
N VAL A 444 -24.35 2.44 2.40
CA VAL A 444 -23.88 2.97 3.69
C VAL A 444 -23.20 4.32 3.46
N LEU A 445 -22.40 4.42 2.40
CA LEU A 445 -21.80 5.65 1.90
C LEU A 445 -22.44 6.05 0.57
N HIS A 446 -22.46 7.35 0.28
CA HIS A 446 -22.88 7.87 -1.03
C HIS A 446 -21.67 8.05 -1.94
N ASP A 447 -21.86 7.78 -3.22
CA ASP A 447 -20.92 8.03 -4.32
C ASP A 447 -21.72 8.68 -5.45
N ASP A 448 -22.33 9.82 -5.13
CA ASP A 448 -23.18 10.52 -6.07
C ASP A 448 -22.34 11.47 -6.95
N ASN A 449 -21.13 11.89 -6.54
CA ASN A 449 -20.35 12.94 -7.20
C ASN A 449 -18.82 13.01 -6.87
N PRO A 450 -17.93 12.69 -7.81
CA PRO A 450 -18.17 12.06 -9.11
C PRO A 450 -18.31 10.57 -8.87
N MET A 451 -19.35 9.91 -9.40
CA MET A 451 -19.55 8.45 -9.33
C MET A 451 -18.28 7.66 -9.70
N ASP A 452 -17.40 7.48 -8.75
CA ASP A 452 -16.00 7.16 -8.93
C ASP A 452 -15.54 6.15 -7.86
N CYS A 453 -16.50 5.50 -7.19
CA CYS A 453 -16.25 4.43 -6.23
C CYS A 453 -15.36 4.88 -5.03
N ILE A 454 -15.21 6.20 -4.81
CA ILE A 454 -14.73 6.80 -3.57
C ILE A 454 -15.98 7.43 -2.92
N ALA A 455 -16.13 7.29 -1.61
CA ALA A 455 -17.31 7.86 -0.96
C ALA A 455 -17.24 9.40 -1.01
N ASP A 456 -18.38 10.05 -1.28
CA ASP A 456 -18.50 11.51 -1.27
C ASP A 456 -17.96 12.08 0.06
N GLU A 457 -18.15 11.35 1.18
CA GLU A 457 -17.69 11.70 2.52
C GLU A 457 -16.15 11.66 2.70
N CYS A 458 -15.44 10.89 1.87
CA CYS A 458 -13.97 10.90 1.75
C CYS A 458 -13.47 12.10 0.95
N GLN A 459 -14.24 12.46 -0.07
CA GLN A 459 -13.95 13.57 -0.98
C GLN A 459 -14.37 14.90 -0.33
N ASP A 460 -15.26 14.86 0.65
CA ASP A 460 -15.78 16.00 1.44
C ASP A 460 -14.86 16.42 2.59
N GLY A 461 -13.58 16.04 2.56
CA GLY A 461 -12.53 16.59 3.42
C GLY A 461 -12.09 18.00 3.03
N GLY A 462 -13.01 18.95 2.79
CA GLY A 462 -12.67 20.37 2.77
C GLY A 462 -11.56 20.82 1.79
N GLY A 463 -11.42 20.15 0.66
CA GLY A 463 -10.61 20.61 -0.47
C GLY A 463 -9.13 20.21 -0.50
N ASP A 464 -8.56 20.15 -1.70
CA ASP A 464 -7.19 19.63 -1.88
C ASP A 464 -6.15 20.63 -1.33
N PRO A 465 -5.26 20.24 -0.40
CA PRO A 465 -4.23 21.12 0.10
C PRO A 465 -3.17 21.38 -0.99
N GLY A 466 -2.67 22.61 -1.10
CA GLY A 466 -1.65 22.91 -2.11
C GLY A 466 -0.91 24.24 -1.91
N CYS A 467 0.04 24.51 -2.81
CA CYS A 467 0.93 25.68 -2.75
C CYS A 467 1.89 25.69 -1.54
N PHE A 468 2.41 24.50 -1.18
CA PHE A 468 3.40 24.32 -0.13
C PHE A 468 4.68 25.13 -0.37
N CYS A 469 5.34 25.51 0.71
CA CYS A 469 6.61 26.22 0.67
C CYS A 469 7.80 25.27 0.44
N LEU A 470 7.84 24.60 -0.70
CA LEU A 470 8.94 23.71 -1.07
C LEU A 470 10.25 24.48 -1.26
N ALA A 471 11.39 23.83 -1.00
CA ALA A 471 12.72 24.45 -1.08
C ALA A 471 13.02 25.12 -2.43
N ALA A 472 12.43 24.64 -3.53
CA ALA A 472 12.57 25.22 -4.86
C ALA A 472 11.95 26.63 -5.00
N ASN A 473 10.91 26.92 -4.20
CA ASN A 473 10.06 28.11 -4.35
C ASN A 473 9.94 28.94 -3.05
N ALA A 474 10.70 28.61 -2.00
CA ALA A 474 10.59 29.23 -0.68
C ALA A 474 11.29 30.60 -0.62
N PRO A 475 10.55 31.72 -0.48
CA PRO A 475 11.15 33.06 -0.37
C PRO A 475 11.78 33.32 1.00
N CYS A 476 11.38 32.56 2.03
CA CYS A 476 11.76 32.71 3.43
C CYS A 476 13.07 32.02 3.85
N GLY A 477 13.60 31.10 3.03
CA GLY A 477 14.80 30.32 3.38
C GLY A 477 14.61 29.23 4.44
N ASN A 478 13.38 29.03 4.94
CA ASN A 478 12.97 27.95 5.87
C ASN A 478 11.73 27.20 5.32
N ALA A 479 11.96 26.51 4.20
CA ALA A 479 10.94 25.72 3.48
C ALA A 479 10.28 24.62 4.32
N ALA A 480 9.06 24.25 3.95
CA ALA A 480 8.32 23.11 4.50
C ALA A 480 7.64 22.30 3.38
N THR A 481 7.64 20.98 3.51
CA THR A 481 7.16 20.05 2.46
C THR A 481 5.64 19.93 2.37
N ALA A 482 4.94 20.25 3.46
CA ALA A 482 3.48 20.16 3.58
C ALA A 482 2.93 21.32 4.44
N ALA A 483 3.57 22.49 4.37
CA ALA A 483 3.17 23.69 5.10
C ALA A 483 3.62 24.96 4.35
N GLY A 484 3.14 26.12 4.80
CA GLY A 484 3.72 27.42 4.45
C GLY A 484 5.15 27.57 4.98
N CYS A 485 5.76 28.76 4.75
CA CYS A 485 7.04 29.09 5.37
C CYS A 485 6.98 28.90 6.89
N GLY A 486 8.07 28.41 7.49
CA GLY A 486 8.19 28.34 8.95
C GLY A 486 8.00 29.73 9.56
N ASN A 487 7.24 29.80 10.66
CA ASN A 487 7.00 31.04 11.41
C ASN A 487 7.76 31.05 12.74
N SER A 488 7.61 32.10 13.55
CA SER A 488 8.26 32.24 14.87
C SER A 488 7.94 31.14 15.90
N THR A 489 7.01 30.22 15.60
CA THR A 489 6.80 28.99 16.40
C THR A 489 7.75 27.85 16.03
N GLY A 490 8.50 27.98 14.92
CA GLY A 490 9.41 26.96 14.38
C GLY A 490 8.77 26.00 13.37
N PHE A 491 7.47 26.17 13.07
CA PHE A 491 6.71 25.33 12.14
C PHE A 491 6.03 26.17 11.06
N GLY A 492 5.82 25.58 9.88
CA GLY A 492 5.03 26.22 8.83
C GLY A 492 3.54 26.19 9.16
N ALA A 493 2.82 27.27 8.85
CA ALA A 493 1.37 27.30 9.01
C ALA A 493 0.68 26.46 7.93
N HIS A 494 -0.23 25.59 8.34
CA HIS A 494 -1.04 24.75 7.47
C HIS A 494 -2.52 25.18 7.53
N LEU A 495 -3.20 25.11 6.38
CA LEU A 495 -4.63 25.39 6.26
C LEU A 495 -5.37 24.05 6.04
N THR A 496 -6.24 23.69 6.97
CA THR A 496 -7.20 22.59 6.82
C THR A 496 -8.62 23.12 6.73
N ALA A 497 -9.53 22.31 6.22
CA ALA A 497 -10.95 22.56 6.35
C ALA A 497 -11.69 21.34 6.89
N THR A 498 -12.87 21.58 7.43
CA THR A 498 -13.75 20.58 8.04
C THR A 498 -15.20 20.90 7.67
N GLY A 499 -16.06 19.88 7.55
CA GLY A 499 -17.42 20.04 7.02
C GLY A 499 -17.49 19.80 5.52
N SER A 500 -18.68 19.86 4.91
CA SER A 500 -18.89 19.49 3.50
C SER A 500 -18.55 20.62 2.52
N VAL A 501 -18.28 20.29 1.24
CA VAL A 501 -18.23 21.31 0.16
C VAL A 501 -19.64 21.65 -0.39
N SER A 502 -20.70 21.33 0.36
CA SER A 502 -22.08 21.55 -0.05
C SER A 502 -22.52 23.00 0.14
N VAL A 503 -22.95 23.65 -0.95
CA VAL A 503 -23.52 25.00 -0.87
C VAL A 503 -24.81 25.03 -0.04
N SER A 504 -25.59 23.95 -0.10
CA SER A 504 -26.82 23.80 0.69
C SER A 504 -26.56 23.34 2.14
N GLY A 505 -25.43 22.66 2.38
CA GLY A 505 -25.03 22.21 3.72
C GLY A 505 -24.56 23.36 4.61
N ASP A 506 -23.84 24.33 4.02
CA ASP A 506 -23.29 25.51 4.71
C ASP A 506 -22.63 25.17 6.05
N ASP A 507 -21.75 24.18 6.03
CA ASP A 507 -21.03 23.69 7.20
C ASP A 507 -19.50 23.65 7.00
N LEU A 508 -18.99 24.27 5.93
CA LEU A 508 -17.55 24.35 5.66
C LEU A 508 -16.85 25.36 6.61
N PHE A 509 -15.92 24.85 7.43
CA PHE A 509 -15.03 25.63 8.30
C PHE A 509 -13.58 25.50 7.87
N LEU A 510 -12.86 26.63 7.90
CA LEU A 510 -11.41 26.74 7.66
C LEU A 510 -10.67 26.83 8.99
N ILE A 511 -9.53 26.14 9.10
CA ILE A 511 -8.68 26.12 10.28
C ILE A 511 -7.23 26.32 9.83
N MET A 512 -6.53 27.27 10.45
CA MET A 512 -5.13 27.59 10.16
C MET A 512 -4.27 27.45 11.41
N THR A 513 -3.27 26.56 11.36
CA THR A 513 -2.37 26.21 12.47
C THR A 513 -1.03 25.63 12.00
N PRO A 514 0.04 25.67 12.80
CA PRO A 514 0.22 26.50 14.00
C PRO A 514 0.56 27.95 13.62
N LEU A 515 0.05 28.93 14.39
CA LEU A 515 0.31 30.36 14.20
C LEU A 515 0.92 30.97 15.47
N PRO A 516 1.62 32.11 15.38
CA PRO A 516 2.04 32.83 16.57
C PRO A 516 0.83 33.25 17.42
N PRO A 517 0.84 33.00 18.75
CA PRO A 517 -0.26 33.38 19.64
C PRO A 517 -0.53 34.89 19.67
N PHE A 518 -1.80 35.25 19.88
CA PHE A 518 -2.30 36.62 20.01
C PHE A 518 -2.03 37.53 18.80
N GLN A 519 -1.82 36.95 17.62
CA GLN A 519 -1.65 37.69 16.38
C GLN A 519 -2.96 37.83 15.61
N PHE A 520 -2.94 38.71 14.62
CA PHE A 520 -4.07 38.87 13.70
C PHE A 520 -3.80 38.13 12.39
N GLY A 521 -4.85 37.52 11.85
CA GLY A 521 -4.83 36.91 10.54
C GLY A 521 -6.11 37.17 9.76
N ILE A 522 -6.13 36.73 8.50
CA ILE A 522 -7.30 36.72 7.63
C ILE A 522 -7.31 35.42 6.82
N PHE A 523 -8.51 35.00 6.44
CA PHE A 523 -8.69 34.14 5.29
C PHE A 523 -9.11 34.98 4.09
N TYR A 524 -8.78 34.53 2.89
CA TYR A 524 -9.30 35.11 1.66
C TYR A 524 -9.44 34.03 0.59
N MET A 525 -10.35 34.28 -0.34
CA MET A 525 -10.60 33.40 -1.46
C MET A 525 -10.46 34.13 -2.80
N GLY A 526 -10.30 33.40 -3.89
CA GLY A 526 -10.29 33.96 -5.23
C GLY A 526 -10.46 32.93 -6.34
N THR A 527 -10.50 33.42 -7.58
CA THR A 527 -10.91 32.62 -8.73
C THR A 527 -9.75 31.95 -9.46
N ASN A 528 -8.51 32.41 -9.24
CA ASN A 528 -7.34 31.94 -9.97
C ASN A 528 -6.19 31.60 -9.04
N GLN A 529 -5.33 30.71 -9.50
CA GLN A 529 -4.08 30.39 -8.84
C GLN A 529 -2.91 31.28 -9.28
N THR A 530 -1.89 31.32 -8.43
CA THR A 530 -0.60 31.98 -8.64
C THR A 530 0.36 31.48 -7.55
N SER A 531 1.66 31.58 -7.78
CA SER A 531 2.68 31.33 -6.77
C SER A 531 3.74 32.42 -6.92
N LEU A 532 3.57 33.49 -6.14
CA LEU A 532 4.45 34.65 -6.19
C LEU A 532 4.91 35.01 -4.78
N PRO A 533 6.20 35.35 -4.58
CA PRO A 533 6.68 35.87 -3.31
C PRO A 533 5.82 37.04 -2.82
N PHE A 534 5.42 36.99 -1.55
CA PHE A 534 4.58 38.01 -0.93
C PHE A 534 4.78 38.02 0.58
N GLY A 535 5.41 39.09 1.08
CA GLY A 535 5.92 39.11 2.45
C GLY A 535 7.06 38.12 2.62
N ASP A 536 7.06 37.41 3.74
CA ASP A 536 7.99 36.33 4.02
C ASP A 536 7.48 34.99 3.43
N GLY A 537 6.23 34.94 2.96
CA GLY A 537 5.62 33.74 2.36
C GLY A 537 5.33 33.82 0.86
N LEU A 538 4.46 32.92 0.40
CA LEU A 538 3.95 32.90 -0.96
C LEU A 538 2.50 33.39 -0.99
N ARG A 539 2.19 34.28 -1.94
CA ARG A 539 0.80 34.54 -2.29
C ARG A 539 0.34 33.44 -3.22
N CYS A 540 -0.59 32.71 -2.68
CA CYS A 540 -1.32 31.65 -3.30
C CYS A 540 -2.81 32.05 -3.36
N VAL A 541 -3.22 33.20 -3.89
CA VAL A 541 -4.56 33.39 -4.51
C VAL A 541 -4.43 34.56 -5.49
N SER A 542 -5.08 34.49 -6.64
CA SER A 542 -5.20 35.60 -7.58
C SER A 542 -6.59 35.68 -8.22
N GLY A 543 -6.75 36.50 -9.26
CA GLY A 543 -8.05 36.77 -9.88
C GLY A 543 -8.90 37.71 -9.03
N SER A 544 -10.20 37.42 -8.94
CA SER A 544 -11.14 38.18 -8.09
C SER A 544 -11.00 37.74 -6.64
N VAL A 545 -10.30 38.52 -5.82
CA VAL A 545 -10.00 38.16 -4.42
C VAL A 545 -11.00 38.78 -3.45
N PHE A 546 -11.57 37.95 -2.58
CA PHE A 546 -12.50 38.35 -1.52
C PHE A 546 -11.92 37.99 -0.15
N ARG A 547 -11.97 38.94 0.79
CA ARG A 547 -11.36 38.79 2.11
C ARG A 547 -12.43 38.55 3.16
N PHE A 548 -12.22 37.53 3.98
CA PHE A 548 -13.02 37.26 5.16
C PHE A 548 -12.59 38.19 6.32
N PRO A 549 -13.38 38.28 7.40
CA PRO A 549 -13.05 39.09 8.57
C PRO A 549 -11.68 38.78 9.16
N VAL A 550 -11.11 39.79 9.81
CA VAL A 550 -9.90 39.63 10.61
C VAL A 550 -10.20 38.72 11.81
N LEU A 551 -9.33 37.73 12.01
CA LEU A 551 -9.35 36.84 13.17
C LEU A 551 -8.18 37.13 14.11
N ASN A 552 -8.35 36.74 15.37
CA ASN A 552 -7.26 36.71 16.36
C ASN A 552 -6.90 35.25 16.64
N THR A 553 -5.61 34.93 16.64
CA THR A 553 -5.12 33.55 16.79
C THR A 553 -5.20 33.03 18.22
N GLY A 554 -5.50 33.89 19.20
CA GLY A 554 -5.66 33.54 20.61
C GLY A 554 -4.41 32.93 21.23
N THR A 555 -4.57 32.38 22.44
CA THR A 555 -3.49 31.65 23.14
C THR A 555 -3.00 30.40 22.39
N PRO A 556 -3.87 29.61 21.72
CA PRO A 556 -3.44 28.39 21.03
C PRO A 556 -2.68 28.63 19.71
N GLY A 557 -2.74 29.84 19.13
CA GLY A 557 -2.14 30.07 17.82
C GLY A 557 -2.95 29.47 16.68
N THR A 558 -4.28 29.65 16.71
CA THR A 558 -5.21 29.01 15.76
C THR A 558 -6.14 30.05 15.15
N GLY A 559 -6.22 30.10 13.82
CA GLY A 559 -7.26 30.84 13.11
C GLY A 559 -8.39 29.91 12.69
N ILE A 560 -9.64 30.22 13.04
CA ILE A 560 -10.81 29.43 12.62
C ILE A 560 -11.82 30.37 11.96
N PHE A 561 -12.39 29.95 10.84
CA PHE A 561 -13.42 30.70 10.15
C PHE A 561 -14.45 29.79 9.47
N GLY A 562 -15.72 29.98 9.80
CA GLY A 562 -16.84 29.34 9.12
C GLY A 562 -18.16 29.65 9.85
N PRO A 563 -19.31 29.24 9.29
CA PRO A 563 -19.47 28.59 7.99
C PRO A 563 -19.13 29.52 6.81
N MET A 564 -18.29 29.04 5.90
CA MET A 564 -17.68 29.89 4.85
C MET A 564 -18.67 30.26 3.75
N VAL A 565 -19.48 29.30 3.30
CA VAL A 565 -20.38 29.46 2.13
C VAL A 565 -21.46 30.50 2.42
N GLY A 566 -22.18 30.35 3.52
CA GLY A 566 -23.23 31.26 3.95
C GLY A 566 -22.69 32.65 4.22
N TYR A 567 -21.49 32.74 4.79
CA TYR A 567 -20.82 34.03 4.96
C TYR A 567 -20.53 34.69 3.60
N ALA A 568 -19.92 33.98 2.66
CA ALA A 568 -19.59 34.51 1.35
C ALA A 568 -20.84 34.98 0.60
N ASN A 569 -21.89 34.15 0.59
CA ASN A 569 -23.15 34.44 -0.09
C ASN A 569 -23.93 35.61 0.51
N ALA A 570 -23.80 35.85 1.81
CA ALA A 570 -24.44 36.96 2.52
C ALA A 570 -23.66 38.28 2.45
N ASN A 571 -22.32 38.24 2.37
CA ASN A 571 -21.47 39.41 2.58
C ASN A 571 -20.70 39.87 1.33
N PHE A 572 -20.49 38.99 0.35
CA PHE A 572 -19.84 39.36 -0.90
C PHE A 572 -20.87 39.69 -1.98
N GLY A 573 -20.52 40.62 -2.87
CA GLY A 573 -21.34 40.90 -4.05
C GLY A 573 -21.38 39.69 -4.99
N ALA A 574 -22.28 39.70 -5.99
CA ALA A 574 -22.47 38.57 -6.91
C ALA A 574 -21.17 37.89 -7.43
N PRO A 575 -20.07 38.62 -7.76
CA PRO A 575 -18.82 37.98 -8.19
C PRO A 575 -18.06 37.17 -7.13
N GLY A 576 -18.42 37.28 -5.86
CA GLY A 576 -17.83 36.55 -4.72
C GLY A 576 -18.81 35.61 -4.04
N GLN A 577 -19.98 35.37 -4.63
CA GLN A 577 -20.92 34.36 -4.14
C GLN A 577 -20.42 32.97 -4.55
N ILE A 578 -20.48 32.02 -3.61
CA ILE A 578 -20.16 30.62 -3.83
C ILE A 578 -21.45 29.93 -4.27
N THR A 579 -21.54 29.67 -5.57
CA THR A 579 -22.65 28.95 -6.19
C THR A 579 -22.29 27.48 -6.40
N PRO A 580 -23.28 26.57 -6.48
CA PRO A 580 -23.01 25.19 -6.86
C PRO A 580 -22.23 25.12 -8.17
N GLY A 581 -21.19 24.28 -8.21
CA GLY A 581 -20.32 24.13 -9.39
C GLY A 581 -19.14 25.10 -9.48
N ALA A 582 -19.04 26.09 -8.59
CA ALA A 582 -17.93 27.04 -8.60
C ALA A 582 -16.68 26.47 -7.92
N THR A 583 -15.51 26.72 -8.51
CA THR A 583 -14.22 26.44 -7.86
C THR A 583 -13.63 27.71 -7.26
N TRP A 584 -13.19 27.60 -6.00
CA TRP A 584 -12.58 28.71 -5.26
C TRP A 584 -11.25 28.29 -4.64
N GLU A 585 -10.29 29.19 -4.73
CA GLU A 585 -8.97 29.07 -4.11
C GLU A 585 -9.00 29.81 -2.78
N VAL A 586 -8.70 29.15 -1.67
CA VAL A 586 -8.68 29.76 -0.33
C VAL A 586 -7.27 29.80 0.22
N GLN A 587 -6.89 30.88 0.91
CA GLN A 587 -5.60 31.00 1.58
C GLN A 587 -5.72 31.76 2.91
N GLY A 588 -4.87 31.39 3.87
CA GLY A 588 -4.66 32.11 5.12
C GLY A 588 -3.45 33.06 5.09
N TRP A 589 -3.59 34.21 5.73
CA TRP A 589 -2.50 35.15 6.02
C TRP A 589 -2.51 35.52 7.49
N PHE A 590 -1.33 35.68 8.08
CA PHE A 590 -1.19 36.09 9.47
C PHE A 590 0.01 37.00 9.68
N ARG A 591 -0.01 37.72 10.80
CA ARG A 591 1.14 38.50 11.25
C ARG A 591 2.11 37.63 12.03
N ASP A 592 3.39 37.77 11.71
CA ASP A 592 4.46 37.25 12.54
C ASP A 592 5.45 38.38 12.90
N PRO A 593 5.29 39.04 14.07
CA PRO A 593 6.14 40.17 14.44
C PRO A 593 7.58 39.77 14.78
N PHE A 594 7.85 38.50 15.07
CA PHE A 594 9.19 38.02 15.39
C PHE A 594 9.93 37.44 14.19
N GLY A 595 9.18 37.17 13.11
CA GLY A 595 9.70 36.58 11.88
C GLY A 595 10.12 35.11 12.06
N PRO A 596 10.49 34.47 10.95
CA PRO A 596 10.98 33.09 10.93
C PRO A 596 12.29 32.89 11.71
#